data_AF-A0A1V6PIK9-F1
#
_entry.id   AF-A0A1V6PIK9-F1
#
_cell.length_a   1.000
_cell.length_b   1.000
_cell.length_c   1.000
_cell.angle_alpha   90.00
_cell.angle_beta   90.00
_cell.angle_gamma   90.00
#
_symmetry.space_group_name_H-M   'P 1'
#
loop_
_entity.id
_entity.type
_entity.pdbx_description
1 polymer ?
#
loop_
_entity_poly.entity_id
_entity_poly.type
_entity_poly.pdbx_seq_one_letter_code
_entity_poly.pdbx_strand_id
1 'polypeptide(L)'
;MAYTFGAYHQLVYFSLRLLYSLRKVPAAHWSSRFSSARILWARWTGTELKFLIEAHSRLGPIVLVGPQDLSVSSYQDGIRKVYDTGFPKPAPFYSMFNYYRTRNAFTSLDRSEHGIRRRRTAALYSKSALMRSKHLREVTDCIIYERLFPRLESLLVSCGTGRIDGLDLSYRICADYLSSILFGSCNSTNFLSFLSNGKAELNNDPLELWRFHYENMSCREAFFVQEMPQLYKLFKALGTNLLPRKYLEGTEYMENWTSAMTDKADHTITLKQSKGLNREAKDEPVVYETAKEAVKKDSLHLSLEAQRMQVQSEMFDHPHHERFWASSLVMHFGI
;
A
#
# COMPACT_ATOMS: atom_id res chain seq x y z
N MET A 1 17.10 -29.91 35.54
CA MET A 1 18.01 -28.73 35.51
C MET A 1 19.07 -28.76 34.40
N ALA A 2 19.44 -29.92 33.82
CA ALA A 2 20.44 -29.96 32.73
C ALA A 2 19.91 -29.50 31.34
N TYR A 3 18.62 -29.76 31.03
CA TYR A 3 18.01 -29.39 29.75
C TYR A 3 17.84 -27.87 29.55
N THR A 4 17.62 -27.11 30.62
CA THR A 4 17.49 -25.64 30.60
C THR A 4 18.84 -24.95 30.38
N PHE A 5 19.95 -25.57 30.82
CA PHE A 5 21.31 -25.03 30.67
C PHE A 5 21.84 -25.18 29.23
N GLY A 6 21.54 -26.31 28.57
CA GLY A 6 21.90 -26.53 27.16
C GLY A 6 21.16 -25.60 26.19
N ALA A 7 19.88 -25.35 26.44
CA ALA A 7 19.09 -24.40 25.63
C ALA A 7 19.57 -22.95 25.80
N TYR A 8 19.92 -22.54 27.02
CA TYR A 8 20.50 -21.22 27.30
C TYR A 8 21.84 -21.03 26.58
N HIS A 9 22.73 -22.02 26.63
CA HIS A 9 24.05 -21.92 26.00
C HIS A 9 23.96 -21.93 24.47
N GLN A 10 23.00 -22.65 23.89
CA GLN A 10 22.72 -22.62 22.44
C GLN A 10 22.11 -21.28 22.01
N LEU A 11 21.18 -20.71 22.78
CA LEU A 11 20.63 -19.38 22.54
C LEU A 11 21.71 -18.30 22.63
N VAL A 12 22.55 -18.33 23.66
CA VAL A 12 23.68 -17.39 23.82
C VAL A 12 24.69 -17.57 22.70
N TYR A 13 25.05 -18.80 22.35
CA TYR A 13 25.97 -19.07 21.24
C TYR A 13 25.42 -18.61 19.88
N PHE A 14 24.13 -18.83 19.62
CA PHE A 14 23.45 -18.36 18.41
C PHE A 14 23.38 -16.83 18.35
N SER A 15 23.03 -16.19 19.48
CA SER A 15 23.00 -14.73 19.64
C SER A 15 24.39 -14.11 19.43
N LEU A 16 25.42 -14.72 20.02
CA LEU A 16 26.81 -14.29 19.85
C LEU A 16 27.27 -14.55 18.40
N ARG A 17 26.94 -15.66 17.77
CA ARG A 17 27.32 -15.93 16.38
C ARG A 17 26.74 -14.91 15.40
N LEU A 18 25.50 -14.45 15.63
CA LEU A 18 24.87 -13.37 14.85
C LEU A 18 25.57 -12.01 15.07
N LEU A 19 25.92 -11.68 16.31
CA LEU A 19 26.70 -10.48 16.64
C LEU A 19 28.12 -10.51 16.03
N TYR A 20 28.64 -11.69 15.74
CA TYR A 20 29.98 -11.86 15.15
C TYR A 20 29.97 -12.00 13.62
N SER A 21 28.90 -12.51 13.00
CA SER A 21 28.84 -12.70 11.55
C SER A 21 28.77 -11.37 10.78
N LEU A 22 28.13 -10.35 11.36
CA LEU A 22 27.98 -9.02 10.74
C LEU A 22 29.09 -8.03 11.12
N ARG A 23 30.14 -8.46 11.85
CA ARG A 23 31.25 -7.57 12.27
C ARG A 23 31.99 -6.91 11.11
N LYS A 24 32.10 -7.62 9.99
CA LYS A 24 32.77 -7.14 8.77
C LYS A 24 31.99 -6.04 8.06
N VAL A 25 30.68 -5.93 8.33
CA VAL A 25 29.86 -4.89 7.74
C VAL A 25 30.08 -3.58 8.50
N PRO A 26 30.36 -2.46 7.81
CA PRO A 26 30.50 -1.18 8.46
C PRO A 26 29.16 -0.74 9.06
N ALA A 27 29.19 -0.28 10.31
CA ALA A 27 28.00 0.16 11.02
C ALA A 27 27.69 1.63 10.67
N ALA A 28 26.45 1.89 10.23
CA ALA A 28 25.98 3.23 9.89
C ALA A 28 26.09 4.20 11.07
N HIS A 29 25.88 3.67 12.29
CA HIS A 29 26.07 4.35 13.55
C HIS A 29 26.75 3.41 14.56
N TRP A 30 27.48 3.94 15.54
CA TRP A 30 28.19 3.12 16.53
C TRP A 30 27.25 2.18 17.31
N SER A 31 26.02 2.63 17.55
CA SER A 31 25.00 1.84 18.26
C SER A 31 24.35 0.77 17.39
N SER A 32 24.47 0.82 16.06
CA SER A 32 23.78 -0.10 15.14
C SER A 32 24.18 -1.57 15.36
N ARG A 33 25.35 -1.84 15.97
CA ARG A 33 25.75 -3.21 16.33
C ARG A 33 25.02 -3.77 17.55
N PHE A 34 24.52 -2.90 18.41
CA PHE A 34 23.96 -3.27 19.71
C PHE A 34 22.45 -2.99 19.80
N SER A 35 21.95 -2.04 19.02
CA SER A 35 20.55 -1.61 19.06
C SER A 35 20.09 -1.01 17.74
N SER A 36 18.84 -1.31 17.35
CA SER A 36 18.15 -0.65 16.22
C SER A 36 17.62 0.75 16.57
N ALA A 37 17.90 1.27 17.78
CA ALA A 37 17.35 2.56 18.24
C ALA A 37 17.64 3.73 17.30
N ARG A 38 18.83 3.79 16.68
CA ARG A 38 19.19 4.91 15.80
C ARG A 38 18.37 4.93 14.51
N ILE A 39 18.17 3.76 13.89
CA ILE A 39 17.39 3.63 12.67
C ILE A 39 15.89 3.80 12.97
N LEU A 40 15.40 3.23 14.07
CA LEU A 40 14.03 3.43 14.54
C LEU A 40 13.74 4.91 14.83
N TRP A 41 14.67 5.64 15.44
CA TRP A 41 14.55 7.09 15.63
C TRP A 41 14.54 7.85 14.30
N ALA A 42 15.39 7.46 13.35
CA ALA A 42 15.41 8.07 12.01
C ALA A 42 14.05 7.88 11.29
N ARG A 43 13.47 6.68 11.38
CA ARG A 43 12.12 6.39 10.87
C ARG A 43 11.04 7.20 11.56
N TRP A 44 11.03 7.20 12.89
CA TRP A 44 10.06 7.97 13.68
C TRP A 44 10.10 9.47 13.38
N THR A 45 11.27 10.02 13.04
CA THR A 45 11.45 11.44 12.72
C THR A 45 11.37 11.77 11.22
N GLY A 46 11.13 10.78 10.36
CA GLY A 46 11.09 10.97 8.91
C GLY A 46 12.44 11.30 8.27
N THR A 47 13.55 10.98 8.94
CA THR A 47 14.92 11.27 8.48
C THR A 47 15.69 10.03 7.99
N GLU A 48 15.01 8.88 7.86
CA GLU A 48 15.61 7.60 7.44
C GLU A 48 16.37 7.73 6.12
N LEU A 49 15.75 8.23 5.05
CA LEU A 49 16.40 8.33 3.74
C LEU A 49 17.69 9.16 3.80
N LYS A 50 17.65 10.32 4.48
CA LYS A 50 18.83 11.18 4.67
C LYS A 50 19.93 10.44 5.42
N PHE A 51 19.57 9.76 6.52
CA PHE A 51 20.51 8.98 7.33
C PHE A 51 21.18 7.85 6.52
N LEU A 52 20.43 7.16 5.67
CA LEU A 52 20.94 6.05 4.85
C LEU A 52 21.80 6.53 3.70
N ILE A 53 21.41 7.60 3.01
CA ILE A 53 22.22 8.20 1.94
C ILE A 53 23.58 8.62 2.50
N GLU A 54 23.60 9.29 3.65
CA GLU A 54 24.85 9.68 4.31
C GLU A 54 25.68 8.44 4.68
N ALA A 55 25.07 7.43 5.30
CA ALA A 55 25.76 6.21 5.69
C ALA A 55 26.37 5.48 4.48
N HIS A 56 25.62 5.32 3.40
CA HIS A 56 26.09 4.68 2.17
C HIS A 56 27.18 5.49 1.46
N SER A 57 27.07 6.82 1.45
CA SER A 57 28.12 7.69 0.88
C SER A 57 29.45 7.55 1.62
N ARG A 58 29.42 7.32 2.94
CA ARG A 58 30.61 7.21 3.79
C ARG A 58 31.19 5.80 3.86
N LEU A 59 30.33 4.78 3.89
CA LEU A 59 30.71 3.41 4.28
C LEU A 59 30.56 2.40 3.14
N GLY A 60 29.99 2.82 2.00
CA GLY A 60 29.81 1.98 0.82
C GLY A 60 28.42 1.34 0.72
N PRO A 61 28.26 0.38 -0.20
CA PRO A 61 26.94 -0.06 -0.67
C PRO A 61 26.15 -0.95 0.30
N ILE A 62 26.79 -1.46 1.36
CA ILE A 62 26.15 -2.33 2.36
C ILE A 62 26.55 -1.82 3.74
N VAL A 63 25.57 -1.42 4.54
CA VAL A 63 25.78 -0.86 5.89
C VAL A 63 24.88 -1.53 6.91
N LEU A 64 25.40 -1.72 8.12
CA LEU A 64 24.65 -2.26 9.24
C LEU A 64 23.89 -1.12 9.95
N VAL A 65 22.56 -1.20 9.99
CA VAL A 65 21.70 -0.15 10.56
C VAL A 65 21.10 -0.55 11.91
N GLY A 66 20.99 -1.85 12.17
CA GLY A 66 20.61 -2.45 13.45
C GLY A 66 21.32 -3.81 13.63
N PRO A 67 21.23 -4.46 14.81
CA PRO A 67 22.02 -5.66 15.11
C PRO A 67 21.77 -6.81 14.14
N GLN A 68 20.58 -6.84 13.52
CA GLN A 68 20.15 -7.83 12.55
C GLN A 68 19.65 -7.18 11.25
N ASP A 69 19.87 -5.87 11.07
CA ASP A 69 19.31 -5.10 9.95
C ASP A 69 20.42 -4.53 9.07
N LEU A 70 20.37 -4.85 7.78
CA LEU A 70 21.29 -4.37 6.76
C LEU A 70 20.55 -3.44 5.79
N SER A 71 21.17 -2.32 5.46
CA SER A 71 20.75 -1.48 4.33
C SER A 71 21.70 -1.71 3.16
N VAL A 72 21.12 -1.87 1.97
CA VAL A 72 21.80 -2.32 0.75
C VAL A 72 21.42 -1.38 -0.38
N SER A 73 22.42 -0.73 -0.98
CA SER A 73 22.26 0.18 -2.12
C SER A 73 22.96 -0.29 -3.40
N SER A 74 23.54 -1.51 -3.41
CA SER A 74 24.07 -2.14 -4.64
C SER A 74 23.07 -3.10 -5.25
N TYR A 75 22.80 -2.92 -6.55
CA TYR A 75 21.96 -3.81 -7.32
C TYR A 75 22.57 -5.22 -7.42
N GLN A 76 23.82 -5.30 -7.89
CA GLN A 76 24.45 -6.56 -8.30
C GLN A 76 24.88 -7.41 -7.10
N ASP A 77 25.40 -6.79 -6.05
CA ASP A 77 25.96 -7.50 -4.91
C ASP A 77 24.94 -7.80 -3.81
N GLY A 78 23.78 -7.14 -3.85
CA GLY A 78 22.82 -7.11 -2.76
C GLY A 78 21.38 -7.29 -3.22
N ILE A 79 20.78 -6.26 -3.81
CA ILE A 79 19.34 -6.23 -4.16
C ILE A 79 18.97 -7.48 -4.97
N ARG A 80 19.71 -7.79 -6.05
CA ARG A 80 19.44 -8.97 -6.86
C ARG A 80 19.43 -10.26 -6.05
N LYS A 81 20.41 -10.48 -5.16
CA LYS A 81 20.48 -11.68 -4.33
C LYS A 81 19.28 -11.78 -3.38
N VAL A 82 18.88 -10.66 -2.77
CA VAL A 82 17.74 -10.65 -1.86
C VAL A 82 16.44 -11.01 -2.60
N TYR A 83 16.21 -10.40 -3.76
CA TYR A 83 15.01 -10.66 -4.55
C TYR A 83 15.02 -12.06 -5.21
N ASP A 84 16.17 -12.53 -5.72
CA ASP A 84 16.29 -13.83 -6.38
C ASP A 84 16.16 -15.01 -5.38
N THR A 85 16.67 -14.84 -4.16
CA THR A 85 16.62 -15.88 -3.11
C THR A 85 15.20 -16.03 -2.52
N GLY A 86 14.36 -14.99 -2.63
CA GLY A 86 12.98 -15.04 -2.17
C GLY A 86 12.84 -15.03 -0.65
N PHE A 87 13.55 -14.13 0.03
CA PHE A 87 13.40 -13.94 1.48
C PHE A 87 11.92 -13.70 1.84
N PRO A 88 11.40 -14.34 2.91
CA PRO A 88 10.02 -14.16 3.31
C PRO A 88 9.80 -12.72 3.78
N LYS A 89 8.61 -12.18 3.48
CA LYS A 89 8.23 -10.87 3.98
C LYS A 89 8.00 -10.94 5.50
N PRO A 90 8.56 -10.02 6.30
CA PRO A 90 8.32 -9.99 7.74
C PRO A 90 6.85 -9.70 8.05
N ALA A 91 6.14 -10.71 8.57
CA ALA A 91 4.70 -10.64 8.83
C ALA A 91 4.24 -9.40 9.64
N PRO A 92 4.94 -8.95 10.70
CA PRO A 92 4.47 -7.83 11.50
C PRO A 92 4.35 -6.52 10.71
N PHE A 93 5.34 -6.21 9.87
CA PHE A 93 5.35 -5.00 9.06
C PHE A 93 4.20 -4.98 8.05
N TYR A 94 4.03 -6.08 7.31
CA TYR A 94 3.00 -6.18 6.27
C TYR A 94 1.58 -6.31 6.84
N SER A 95 1.41 -6.76 8.08
CA SER A 95 0.09 -6.99 8.68
C SER A 95 -0.76 -5.72 8.83
N MET A 96 -0.14 -4.55 8.88
CA MET A 96 -0.86 -3.26 8.92
C MET A 96 -1.64 -2.99 7.62
N PHE A 97 -1.17 -3.52 6.48
CA PHE A 97 -1.80 -3.31 5.18
C PHE A 97 -2.85 -4.39 4.86
N ASN A 98 -3.30 -5.12 5.88
CA ASN A 98 -4.43 -6.02 5.76
C ASN A 98 -5.72 -5.22 5.90
N TYR A 99 -6.37 -4.99 4.76
CA TYR A 99 -7.68 -4.35 4.70
C TYR A 99 -8.78 -5.41 4.76
N TYR A 100 -9.94 -5.06 5.32
CA TYR A 100 -11.07 -5.97 5.55
C TYR A 100 -10.65 -7.22 6.32
N ARG A 101 -9.68 -7.06 7.23
CA ARG A 101 -9.09 -8.14 8.05
C ARG A 101 -8.53 -9.30 7.23
N THR A 102 -8.26 -9.08 5.95
CA THR A 102 -7.88 -10.09 4.99
C THR A 102 -6.58 -9.70 4.31
N ARG A 103 -5.71 -10.68 4.02
CA ARG A 103 -4.50 -10.43 3.22
C ARG A 103 -4.87 -10.13 1.77
N ASN A 104 -3.99 -9.41 1.08
CA ASN A 104 -4.07 -9.12 -0.35
C ASN A 104 -2.75 -9.51 -1.05
N ALA A 105 -2.61 -9.16 -2.33
CA ALA A 105 -1.40 -9.49 -3.08
C ALA A 105 -0.14 -8.86 -2.44
N PHE A 106 -0.24 -7.62 -1.94
CA PHE A 106 0.85 -6.95 -1.26
C PHE A 106 1.23 -7.59 0.08
N THR A 107 0.26 -7.99 0.90
CA THR A 107 0.51 -8.57 2.24
C THR A 107 0.68 -10.09 2.26
N SER A 108 0.66 -10.73 1.08
CA SER A 108 1.02 -12.15 0.94
C SER A 108 2.45 -12.39 1.40
N LEU A 109 2.65 -13.32 2.33
CA LEU A 109 3.95 -13.53 2.99
C LEU A 109 4.85 -14.50 2.23
N ASP A 110 4.24 -15.50 1.61
CA ASP A 110 4.94 -16.51 0.82
C ASP A 110 4.74 -16.30 -0.69
N ARG A 111 5.64 -16.90 -1.47
CA ARG A 111 5.67 -16.76 -2.93
C ARG A 111 4.47 -17.43 -3.61
N SER A 112 3.92 -18.48 -3.01
CA SER A 112 2.79 -19.24 -3.56
C SER A 112 1.50 -18.43 -3.44
N GLU A 113 1.19 -17.93 -2.24
CA GLU A 113 0.06 -17.04 -1.97
C GLU A 113 0.12 -15.80 -2.88
N HIS A 114 1.28 -15.13 -2.92
CA HIS A 114 1.47 -13.97 -3.78
C HIS A 114 1.26 -14.31 -5.26
N GLY A 115 1.77 -15.46 -5.70
CA GLY A 115 1.62 -15.95 -7.07
C GLY A 115 0.17 -16.20 -7.47
N ILE A 116 -0.63 -16.81 -6.59
CA ILE A 116 -2.06 -17.05 -6.80
C ILE A 116 -2.80 -15.72 -6.94
N ARG A 117 -2.65 -14.81 -5.98
CA ARG A 117 -3.37 -13.52 -5.98
C ARG A 117 -2.99 -12.65 -7.17
N ARG A 118 -1.69 -12.55 -7.48
CA ARG A 118 -1.22 -11.80 -8.65
C ARG A 118 -1.80 -12.35 -9.95
N ARG A 119 -1.91 -13.68 -10.09
CA ARG A 119 -2.40 -14.31 -11.32
C ARG A 119 -3.85 -13.91 -11.66
N ARG A 120 -4.66 -13.55 -10.66
CA ARG A 120 -6.07 -13.18 -10.84
C ARG A 120 -6.25 -12.02 -11.80
N THR A 121 -5.38 -11.02 -11.76
CA THR A 121 -5.49 -9.81 -12.58
C THR A 121 -4.30 -9.57 -13.51
N ALA A 122 -3.20 -10.32 -13.36
CA ALA A 122 -1.96 -10.10 -14.13
C ALA A 122 -2.14 -10.09 -15.66
N ALA A 123 -3.05 -10.91 -16.20
CA ALA A 123 -3.30 -10.96 -17.64
C ALA A 123 -3.83 -9.62 -18.19
N LEU A 124 -4.67 -8.92 -17.42
CA LEU A 124 -5.25 -7.63 -17.78
C LEU A 124 -4.19 -6.53 -17.90
N TYR A 125 -3.14 -6.62 -17.07
CA TYR A 125 -2.04 -5.66 -17.05
C TYR A 125 -0.89 -6.02 -18.00
N SER A 126 -1.04 -7.05 -18.84
CA SER A 126 -0.04 -7.34 -19.87
C SER A 126 -0.02 -6.23 -20.93
N LYS A 127 1.16 -5.90 -21.48
CA LYS A 127 1.31 -4.87 -22.53
C LYS A 127 0.32 -5.08 -23.68
N SER A 128 0.18 -6.31 -24.15
CA SER A 128 -0.75 -6.65 -25.23
C SER A 128 -2.22 -6.46 -24.85
N ALA A 129 -2.61 -6.77 -23.61
CA ALA A 129 -3.97 -6.57 -23.15
C ALA A 129 -4.29 -5.08 -23.02
N LEU A 130 -3.40 -4.30 -22.41
CA LEU A 130 -3.56 -2.85 -22.25
C LEU A 130 -3.69 -2.14 -23.61
N MET A 131 -2.80 -2.44 -24.57
CA MET A 131 -2.81 -1.83 -25.89
C MET A 131 -4.06 -2.16 -26.73
N ARG A 132 -4.76 -3.25 -26.42
CA ARG A 132 -5.99 -3.67 -27.11
C ARG A 132 -7.26 -3.35 -26.31
N SER A 133 -7.12 -2.83 -25.09
CA SER A 133 -8.24 -2.62 -24.18
C SER A 133 -9.10 -1.44 -24.64
N LYS A 134 -10.29 -1.76 -25.15
CA LYS A 134 -11.32 -0.77 -25.46
C LYS A 134 -11.76 -0.01 -24.20
N HIS A 135 -11.92 -0.73 -23.08
CA HIS A 135 -12.23 -0.16 -21.77
C HIS A 135 -11.22 0.90 -21.35
N LEU A 136 -9.91 0.58 -21.37
CA LEU A 136 -8.86 1.52 -20.97
C LEU A 136 -8.85 2.77 -21.84
N ARG A 137 -9.02 2.61 -23.15
CA ARG A 137 -9.08 3.74 -24.09
C ARG A 137 -10.26 4.67 -23.76
N GLU A 138 -11.46 4.13 -23.62
CA GLU A 138 -12.66 4.95 -23.34
C GLU A 138 -12.61 5.60 -21.94
N VAL A 139 -12.07 4.90 -20.93
CA VAL A 139 -11.80 5.52 -19.62
C VAL A 139 -10.82 6.69 -19.77
N THR A 140 -9.75 6.51 -20.54
CA THR A 140 -8.74 7.55 -20.77
C THR A 140 -9.34 8.75 -21.49
N ASP A 141 -10.13 8.52 -22.53
CA ASP A 141 -10.83 9.59 -23.26
C ASP A 141 -11.80 10.34 -22.34
N CYS A 142 -12.58 9.63 -21.52
CA CYS A 142 -13.49 10.24 -20.54
C CYS A 142 -12.73 11.09 -19.52
N ILE A 143 -11.67 10.57 -18.91
CA ILE A 143 -10.89 11.31 -17.91
C ILE A 143 -10.23 12.56 -18.50
N ILE A 144 -9.65 12.46 -19.70
CA ILE A 144 -8.96 13.59 -20.35
C ILE A 144 -9.97 14.64 -20.83
N TYR A 145 -10.91 14.24 -21.69
CA TYR A 145 -11.76 15.19 -22.42
C TYR A 145 -13.01 15.60 -21.63
N GLU A 146 -13.60 14.71 -20.83
CA GLU A 146 -14.85 15.02 -20.11
C GLU A 146 -14.59 15.58 -18.71
N ARG A 147 -13.40 15.36 -18.12
CA ARG A 147 -13.12 15.77 -16.73
C ARG A 147 -11.93 16.71 -16.59
N LEU A 148 -10.75 16.33 -17.09
CA LEU A 148 -9.52 17.10 -16.91
C LEU A 148 -9.56 18.42 -17.68
N PHE A 149 -9.85 18.39 -18.99
CA PHE A 149 -9.90 19.61 -19.81
C PHE A 149 -10.93 20.63 -19.31
N PRO A 150 -12.19 20.26 -19.03
CA PRO A 150 -13.15 21.21 -18.46
C PRO A 150 -12.70 21.84 -17.14
N ARG A 151 -12.01 21.07 -16.28
CA ARG A 151 -11.47 21.63 -15.04
C ARG A 151 -10.31 22.59 -15.30
N LEU A 152 -9.39 22.26 -16.19
CA LEU A 152 -8.29 23.16 -16.57
C LEU A 152 -8.84 24.46 -17.17
N GLU A 153 -9.83 24.38 -18.06
CA GLU A 153 -10.52 25.56 -18.61
C GLU A 153 -11.18 26.40 -17.52
N SER A 154 -11.91 25.76 -16.59
CA SER A 154 -12.53 26.43 -15.45
C SER A 154 -11.50 27.12 -14.54
N LEU A 155 -10.36 26.47 -14.28
CA LEU A 155 -9.26 27.04 -13.49
C LEU A 155 -8.59 28.21 -14.20
N LEU A 156 -8.43 28.16 -15.53
CA LEU A 156 -7.90 29.27 -16.31
C LEU A 156 -8.81 30.51 -16.28
N VAL A 157 -10.13 30.29 -16.32
CA VAL A 157 -11.12 31.39 -16.23
C VAL A 157 -11.18 31.97 -14.81
N SER A 158 -11.08 31.14 -13.77
CA SER A 158 -11.27 31.56 -12.37
C SER A 158 -10.00 32.05 -11.67
N CYS A 159 -8.85 31.43 -11.94
CA CYS A 159 -7.56 31.80 -11.36
C CYS A 159 -6.82 32.72 -12.33
N GLY A 160 -7.04 34.03 -12.24
CA GLY A 160 -6.35 35.04 -13.08
C GLY A 160 -4.82 35.06 -12.98
N THR A 161 -4.20 34.19 -12.18
CA THR A 161 -2.75 33.98 -12.07
C THR A 161 -2.25 32.78 -12.90
N GLY A 162 -3.13 31.89 -13.38
CA GLY A 162 -2.77 30.66 -14.11
C GLY A 162 -2.02 29.61 -13.28
N ARG A 163 -1.99 29.73 -11.94
CA ARG A 163 -1.27 28.79 -11.06
C ARG A 163 -2.22 27.69 -10.58
N ILE A 164 -1.76 26.44 -10.66
CA ILE A 164 -2.50 25.25 -10.26
C ILE A 164 -1.66 24.47 -9.23
N ASP A 165 -2.31 23.94 -8.19
CA ASP A 165 -1.70 22.98 -7.29
C ASP A 165 -1.55 21.63 -8.02
N GLY A 166 -0.33 21.33 -8.47
CA GLY A 166 -0.03 20.10 -9.20
C GLY A 166 -0.23 18.84 -8.36
N LEU A 167 -0.08 18.92 -7.03
CA LEU A 167 -0.29 17.76 -6.16
C LEU A 167 -1.78 17.47 -6.00
N ASP A 168 -2.61 18.50 -5.76
CA ASP A 168 -4.08 18.36 -5.73
C ASP A 168 -4.60 17.78 -7.04
N LEU A 169 -4.14 18.34 -8.18
CA LEU A 169 -4.53 17.86 -9.50
C LEU A 169 -4.12 16.40 -9.73
N SER A 170 -2.91 16.02 -9.31
CA SER A 170 -2.43 14.64 -9.42
C SER A 170 -3.29 13.67 -8.62
N TYR A 171 -3.68 14.01 -7.39
CA TYR A 171 -4.59 13.17 -6.60
C TYR A 171 -5.95 13.00 -7.30
N ARG A 172 -6.53 14.08 -7.86
CA ARG A 172 -7.81 14.01 -8.59
C ARG A 172 -7.71 13.08 -9.79
N ILE A 173 -6.67 13.24 -10.61
CA ILE A 173 -6.45 12.42 -11.81
C ILE A 173 -6.26 10.96 -11.40
N CYS A 174 -5.33 10.66 -10.49
CA CYS A 174 -5.03 9.28 -10.11
C CYS A 174 -6.24 8.57 -9.50
N ALA A 175 -6.96 9.22 -8.57
CA ALA A 175 -8.12 8.61 -7.93
C ALA A 175 -9.24 8.30 -8.94
N ASP A 176 -9.60 9.26 -9.80
CA ASP A 176 -10.64 9.08 -10.82
C ASP A 176 -10.25 8.06 -11.89
N TYR A 177 -8.98 8.09 -12.34
CA TYR A 177 -8.47 7.20 -13.37
C TYR A 177 -8.39 5.75 -12.87
N LEU A 178 -7.77 5.53 -11.71
CA LEU A 178 -7.61 4.20 -11.13
C LEU A 178 -8.96 3.61 -10.73
N SER A 179 -9.83 4.38 -10.08
CA SER A 179 -11.17 3.87 -9.72
C SER A 179 -12.04 3.57 -10.96
N SER A 180 -11.90 4.34 -12.05
CA SER A 180 -12.57 4.05 -13.34
C SER A 180 -12.09 2.76 -13.99
N ILE A 181 -10.77 2.49 -13.98
CA ILE A 181 -10.22 1.24 -14.53
C ILE A 181 -10.65 0.03 -13.69
N LEU A 182 -10.69 0.19 -12.37
CA LEU A 182 -10.98 -0.91 -11.46
C LEU A 182 -12.47 -1.26 -11.45
N PHE A 183 -13.32 -0.25 -11.35
CA PHE A 183 -14.76 -0.40 -11.06
C PHE A 183 -15.67 0.06 -12.21
N GLY A 184 -15.13 0.60 -13.31
CA GLY A 184 -15.91 1.23 -14.37
C GLY A 184 -16.25 2.69 -14.05
N SER A 185 -16.26 3.56 -15.07
CA SER A 185 -16.43 5.01 -14.93
C SER A 185 -17.72 5.41 -14.20
N CYS A 186 -18.85 4.74 -14.43
CA CYS A 186 -20.09 5.00 -13.70
C CYS A 186 -20.07 4.66 -12.20
N ASN A 187 -19.13 3.82 -11.76
CA ASN A 187 -19.00 3.36 -10.37
C ASN A 187 -17.82 4.02 -9.63
N SER A 188 -16.98 4.73 -10.38
CA SER A 188 -15.73 5.37 -9.96
C SER A 188 -15.93 6.66 -9.14
N THR A 189 -14.82 7.25 -8.70
CA THR A 189 -14.83 8.63 -8.19
C THR A 189 -14.94 9.64 -9.31
N ASN A 190 -15.29 10.87 -8.93
CA ASN A 190 -15.41 11.99 -9.85
C ASN A 190 -14.87 13.29 -9.23
N PHE A 191 -13.66 13.23 -8.67
CA PHE A 191 -13.02 14.37 -8.03
C PHE A 191 -12.57 15.44 -9.03
N LEU A 192 -12.30 15.09 -10.29
CA LEU A 192 -11.95 16.06 -11.33
C LEU A 192 -13.14 16.94 -11.72
N SER A 193 -14.35 16.41 -11.81
CA SER A 193 -15.53 17.23 -12.15
C SER A 193 -16.06 18.06 -10.97
N PHE A 194 -15.53 17.86 -9.76
CA PHE A 194 -15.94 18.67 -8.61
C PHE A 194 -15.35 20.08 -8.69
N LEU A 195 -16.23 21.09 -8.83
CA LEU A 195 -15.88 22.50 -8.79
C LEU A 195 -16.41 23.08 -7.46
N SER A 196 -15.52 23.52 -6.57
CA SER A 196 -15.92 24.15 -5.30
C SER A 196 -16.60 25.49 -5.57
N ASN A 197 -17.82 25.69 -5.06
CA ASN A 197 -18.63 26.90 -5.25
C ASN A 197 -18.16 28.10 -4.39
N GLY A 198 -16.87 28.21 -4.07
CA GLY A 198 -16.29 29.39 -3.43
C GLY A 198 -16.68 29.66 -1.96
N LYS A 199 -17.48 28.80 -1.32
CA LYS A 199 -17.71 28.85 0.13
C LYS A 199 -16.85 27.79 0.82
N ALA A 200 -15.70 28.26 1.29
CA ALA A 200 -14.70 27.49 2.01
C ALA A 200 -15.23 27.07 3.39
N GLU A 201 -15.84 25.90 3.45
CA GLU A 201 -15.86 25.06 4.64
C GLU A 201 -15.02 23.83 4.31
N LEU A 202 -14.20 23.38 5.27
CA LEU A 202 -13.30 22.22 5.22
C LEU A 202 -14.02 20.89 4.85
N ASN A 203 -15.34 20.93 4.63
CA ASN A 203 -16.22 19.78 4.45
C ASN A 203 -16.93 19.73 3.08
N ASN A 204 -16.61 20.61 2.13
CA ASN A 204 -17.32 20.64 0.84
C ASN A 204 -16.58 19.93 -0.30
N ASP A 205 -15.27 19.70 -0.25
CA ASP A 205 -14.55 18.98 -1.30
C ASP A 205 -14.41 17.47 -0.96
N PRO A 206 -15.00 16.56 -1.75
CA PRO A 206 -14.89 15.12 -1.53
C PRO A 206 -13.45 14.61 -1.49
N LEU A 207 -12.53 15.23 -2.25
CA LEU A 207 -11.13 14.82 -2.24
C LEU A 207 -10.40 15.27 -0.96
N GLU A 208 -10.73 16.44 -0.41
CA GLU A 208 -10.14 16.87 0.87
C GLU A 208 -10.54 15.94 2.00
N LEU A 209 -11.82 15.55 2.05
CA LEU A 209 -12.31 14.56 3.01
C LEU A 209 -11.58 13.21 2.84
N TRP A 210 -11.46 12.74 1.59
CA TRP A 210 -10.72 11.51 1.30
C TRP A 210 -9.26 11.61 1.75
N ARG A 211 -8.57 12.71 1.43
CA ARG A 211 -7.16 12.94 1.84
C ARG A 211 -7.00 12.97 3.35
N PHE A 212 -7.91 13.63 4.06
CA PHE A 212 -7.90 13.69 5.51
C PHE A 212 -7.90 12.28 6.12
N HIS A 213 -8.80 11.41 5.67
CA HIS A 213 -8.86 10.02 6.14
C HIS A 213 -7.67 9.18 5.67
N TYR A 214 -7.20 9.36 4.43
CA TYR A 214 -6.03 8.68 3.88
C TYR A 214 -4.74 9.00 4.67
N GLU A 215 -4.53 10.27 5.02
CA GLU A 215 -3.40 10.72 5.84
C GLU A 215 -3.50 10.20 7.27
N ASN A 216 -4.70 10.18 7.86
CA ASN A 216 -4.91 9.64 9.20
C ASN A 216 -4.70 8.11 9.27
N MET A 217 -5.08 7.37 8.21
CA MET A 217 -4.75 5.95 8.06
C MET A 217 -3.24 5.73 7.95
N SER A 218 -2.47 6.72 7.49
CA SER A 218 -1.01 6.69 7.39
C SER A 218 -0.32 7.53 8.48
N CYS A 219 -0.99 7.76 9.62
CA CYS A 219 -0.47 8.65 10.65
C CYS A 219 0.87 8.17 11.22
N ARG A 220 1.66 9.10 11.76
CA ARG A 220 3.00 8.82 12.30
C ARG A 220 3.00 7.72 13.36
N GLU A 221 1.96 7.67 14.19
CA GLU A 221 1.80 6.71 15.28
C GLU A 221 1.64 5.26 14.80
N ALA A 222 1.28 5.05 13.52
CA ALA A 222 1.29 3.74 12.86
C ALA A 222 2.67 3.06 12.94
N PHE A 223 3.74 3.85 13.06
CA PHE A 223 5.10 3.39 13.33
C PHE A 223 5.16 2.34 14.45
N PHE A 224 4.47 2.53 15.58
CA PHE A 224 4.57 1.59 16.70
C PHE A 224 4.02 0.21 16.37
N VAL A 225 3.01 0.14 15.52
CA VAL A 225 2.42 -1.14 15.10
C VAL A 225 3.32 -1.83 14.06
N GLN A 226 3.91 -1.07 13.13
CA GLN A 226 4.77 -1.62 12.06
C GLN A 226 6.16 -2.02 12.56
N GLU A 227 6.83 -1.10 13.27
CA GLU A 227 8.25 -1.16 13.59
C GLU A 227 8.51 -1.66 15.02
N MET A 228 7.54 -1.50 15.92
CA MET A 228 7.66 -1.88 17.34
C MET A 228 6.45 -2.67 17.86
N PRO A 229 6.00 -3.73 17.17
CA PRO A 229 4.72 -4.41 17.46
C PRO A 229 4.62 -4.97 18.89
N GLN A 230 5.73 -5.41 19.47
CA GLN A 230 5.72 -5.91 20.86
C GLN A 230 5.60 -4.77 21.88
N LEU A 231 6.21 -3.63 21.61
CA LEU A 231 6.03 -2.43 22.43
C LEU A 231 4.59 -1.94 22.35
N TYR A 232 4.02 -1.90 21.14
CA TYR A 232 2.61 -1.55 20.95
C TYR A 232 1.68 -2.47 21.74
N LYS A 233 1.88 -3.80 21.66
CA LYS A 233 1.10 -4.78 22.42
C LYS A 233 1.23 -4.58 23.94
N LEU A 234 2.43 -4.32 24.43
CA LEU A 234 2.69 -4.06 25.85
C LEU A 234 1.92 -2.82 26.33
N PHE A 235 2.08 -1.68 25.65
CA PHE A 235 1.39 -0.44 26.04
C PHE A 235 -0.13 -0.60 25.96
N LYS A 236 -0.63 -1.29 24.93
CA LYS A 236 -2.05 -1.61 24.80
C LYS A 236 -2.56 -2.47 25.96
N ALA A 237 -1.79 -3.48 26.39
CA ALA A 237 -2.11 -4.31 27.54
C ALA A 237 -2.09 -3.53 28.87
N LEU A 238 -1.26 -2.50 28.97
CA LEU A 238 -1.21 -1.56 30.10
C LEU A 238 -2.28 -0.45 30.01
N GLY A 239 -3.23 -0.55 29.07
CA GLY A 239 -4.34 0.40 28.92
C GLY A 239 -4.05 1.64 28.08
N THR A 240 -2.85 1.76 27.50
CA THR A 240 -2.47 2.89 26.63
C THR A 240 -2.43 2.45 25.17
N ASN A 241 -3.39 2.90 24.35
CA ASN A 241 -3.35 2.65 22.91
C ASN A 241 -2.50 3.73 22.20
N LEU A 242 -1.30 3.36 21.77
CA LEU A 242 -0.43 4.27 21.02
C LEU A 242 -0.97 4.61 19.63
N LEU A 243 -1.92 3.81 19.11
CA LEU A 243 -2.57 4.06 17.84
C LEU A 243 -3.83 4.92 18.06
N PRO A 244 -3.84 6.16 17.57
CA PRO A 244 -4.90 7.11 17.86
C PRO A 244 -6.21 6.75 17.14
N ARG A 245 -7.34 7.20 17.69
CA ARG A 245 -8.68 6.93 17.12
C ARG A 245 -8.82 7.37 15.65
N LYS A 246 -8.19 8.48 15.27
CA LYS A 246 -8.13 8.98 13.88
C LYS A 246 -7.64 7.94 12.87
N TYR A 247 -6.73 7.04 13.28
CA TYR A 247 -6.26 5.94 12.41
C TYR A 247 -7.40 4.96 12.11
N LEU A 248 -8.16 4.57 13.12
CA LEU A 248 -9.27 3.63 12.98
C LEU A 248 -10.38 4.23 12.13
N GLU A 249 -10.74 5.48 12.40
CA GLU A 249 -11.73 6.23 11.62
C GLU A 249 -11.28 6.45 10.17
N GLY A 250 -9.98 6.72 9.96
CA GLY A 250 -9.38 6.79 8.63
C GLY A 250 -9.46 5.45 7.89
N THR A 251 -9.06 4.36 8.55
CA THR A 251 -9.10 3.01 7.97
C THR A 251 -10.53 2.61 7.60
N GLU A 252 -11.48 2.79 8.51
CA GLU A 252 -12.90 2.49 8.30
C GLU A 252 -13.50 3.32 7.15
N TYR A 253 -13.20 4.63 7.11
CA TYR A 253 -13.65 5.48 6.02
C TYR A 253 -13.14 4.98 4.66
N MET A 254 -11.85 4.63 4.57
CA MET A 254 -11.23 4.17 3.33
C MET A 254 -11.79 2.81 2.89
N GLU A 255 -11.99 1.89 3.84
CA GLU A 255 -12.63 0.59 3.59
C GLU A 255 -14.08 0.76 3.13
N ASN A 256 -14.83 1.68 3.71
CA ASN A 256 -16.20 1.98 3.29
C ASN A 256 -16.25 2.65 1.92
N TRP A 257 -15.31 3.57 1.63
CA TRP A 257 -15.18 4.23 0.34
C TRP A 257 -14.93 3.24 -0.80
N THR A 258 -14.01 2.29 -0.61
CA THR A 258 -13.77 1.23 -1.61
C THR A 258 -14.94 0.26 -1.69
N SER A 259 -15.58 -0.09 -0.56
CA SER A 259 -16.76 -0.96 -0.54
C SER A 259 -17.93 -0.38 -1.34
N ALA A 260 -18.16 0.92 -1.23
CA ALA A 260 -19.21 1.59 -1.98
C ALA A 260 -19.01 1.46 -3.50
N MET A 261 -17.76 1.48 -3.98
CA MET A 261 -17.46 1.26 -5.40
C MET A 261 -17.64 -0.22 -5.80
N THR A 262 -17.25 -1.17 -4.95
CA THR A 262 -17.48 -2.60 -5.21
C THR A 262 -18.97 -2.92 -5.29
N ASP A 263 -19.79 -2.28 -4.47
CA ASP A 263 -21.25 -2.51 -4.43
C ASP A 263 -21.93 -1.97 -5.69
N LYS A 264 -21.49 -0.79 -6.16
CA LYS A 264 -21.92 -0.23 -7.45
C LYS A 264 -21.49 -1.09 -8.64
N ALA A 265 -20.25 -1.62 -8.61
CA ALA A 265 -19.75 -2.53 -9.63
C ALA A 265 -20.53 -3.85 -9.66
N ASP A 266 -20.84 -4.43 -8.49
CA ASP A 266 -21.70 -5.60 -8.37
C ASP A 266 -23.11 -5.36 -8.94
N HIS A 267 -23.68 -4.20 -8.66
CA HIS A 267 -24.96 -3.81 -9.25
C HIS A 267 -24.89 -3.72 -10.77
N THR A 268 -23.82 -3.13 -11.31
CA THR A 268 -23.58 -3.02 -12.76
C THR A 268 -23.47 -4.39 -13.43
N ILE A 269 -22.70 -5.31 -12.84
CA ILE A 269 -22.58 -6.71 -13.33
C ILE A 269 -23.94 -7.41 -13.31
N THR A 270 -24.69 -7.26 -12.21
CA THR A 270 -26.01 -7.89 -12.05
C THR A 270 -27.02 -7.37 -13.08
N LEU A 271 -27.00 -6.07 -13.38
CA LEU A 271 -27.86 -5.48 -14.41
C LEU A 271 -27.52 -6.00 -15.81
N LYS A 272 -26.23 -6.15 -16.14
CA LYS A 272 -25.77 -6.71 -17.41
C LYS A 272 -26.27 -8.16 -17.57
N GLN A 273 -26.11 -8.98 -16.52
CA GLN A 273 -26.51 -10.39 -16.54
C GLN A 273 -28.04 -10.59 -16.57
N SER A 274 -28.81 -9.79 -15.82
CA SER A 274 -30.26 -9.98 -15.67
C SER A 274 -31.10 -9.29 -16.76
N LYS A 275 -30.66 -8.14 -17.26
CA LYS A 275 -31.44 -7.32 -18.21
C LYS A 275 -30.81 -7.23 -19.60
N GLY A 276 -29.66 -7.87 -19.83
CA GLY A 276 -28.92 -7.78 -21.10
C GLY A 276 -28.48 -6.35 -21.42
N LEU A 277 -28.37 -5.48 -20.41
CA LEU A 277 -28.07 -4.07 -20.60
C LEU A 277 -26.56 -3.91 -20.84
N ASN A 278 -26.16 -3.92 -22.12
CA ASN A 278 -24.78 -3.62 -22.50
C ASN A 278 -24.51 -2.14 -22.28
N ARG A 279 -23.56 -1.83 -21.40
CA ARG A 279 -23.06 -0.47 -21.20
C ARG A 279 -21.89 -0.18 -22.13
N GLU A 280 -21.50 1.09 -22.18
CA GLU A 280 -20.26 1.50 -22.83
C GLU A 280 -19.06 0.80 -22.19
N ALA A 281 -17.96 0.62 -22.94
CA ALA A 281 -16.84 -0.15 -22.42
C ALA A 281 -16.19 0.57 -21.23
N LYS A 282 -16.20 1.91 -21.17
CA LYS A 282 -15.73 2.67 -19.98
C LYS A 282 -16.45 2.32 -18.68
N ASP A 283 -17.71 1.91 -18.75
CA ASP A 283 -18.54 1.62 -17.56
C ASP A 283 -18.43 0.18 -17.08
N GLU A 284 -17.77 -0.70 -17.84
CA GLU A 284 -17.60 -2.09 -17.47
C GLU A 284 -16.56 -2.24 -16.34
N PRO A 285 -16.89 -2.88 -15.21
CA PRO A 285 -15.96 -3.12 -14.10
C PRO A 285 -15.01 -4.31 -14.40
N VAL A 286 -14.29 -4.28 -15.52
CA VAL A 286 -13.55 -5.45 -16.06
C VAL A 286 -12.57 -6.04 -15.05
N VAL A 287 -11.78 -5.20 -14.37
CA VAL A 287 -10.77 -5.67 -13.41
C VAL A 287 -11.44 -6.28 -12.18
N TYR A 288 -12.43 -5.59 -11.62
CA TYR A 288 -13.19 -6.07 -10.47
C TYR A 288 -13.93 -7.38 -10.76
N GLU A 289 -14.63 -7.48 -11.90
CA GLU A 289 -15.34 -8.70 -12.32
C GLU A 289 -14.36 -9.88 -12.46
N THR A 290 -13.21 -9.67 -13.13
CA THR A 290 -12.18 -10.70 -13.29
C THR A 290 -11.63 -11.16 -11.94
N ALA A 291 -11.32 -10.23 -11.02
CA ALA A 291 -10.83 -10.57 -9.70
C ALA A 291 -11.88 -11.35 -8.88
N LYS A 292 -13.15 -10.92 -8.95
CA LYS A 292 -14.28 -11.58 -8.29
C LYS A 292 -14.48 -13.01 -8.79
N GLU A 293 -14.45 -13.23 -10.10
CA GLU A 293 -14.55 -14.57 -10.70
C GLU A 293 -13.37 -15.47 -10.31
N ALA A 294 -12.15 -14.91 -10.30
CA ALA A 294 -10.96 -15.65 -9.91
C ALA A 294 -10.99 -16.05 -8.42
N VAL A 295 -11.42 -15.15 -7.52
CA VAL A 295 -11.62 -15.49 -6.09
C VAL A 295 -12.69 -16.57 -5.93
N LYS A 296 -13.82 -16.44 -6.63
CA LYS A 296 -14.90 -17.45 -6.60
C LYS A 296 -14.39 -18.84 -7.00
N LYS A 297 -13.48 -18.91 -7.98
CA LYS A 297 -12.88 -20.16 -8.45
C LYS A 297 -11.81 -20.71 -7.50
N ASP A 298 -10.90 -19.85 -7.03
CA ASP A 298 -9.70 -20.28 -6.29
C ASP A 298 -9.96 -20.41 -4.78
N SER A 299 -11.06 -19.87 -4.27
CA SER A 299 -11.34 -19.78 -2.82
C SER A 299 -12.73 -20.33 -2.45
N LEU A 300 -13.13 -21.42 -3.09
CA LEU A 300 -14.39 -22.16 -2.85
C LEU A 300 -14.59 -22.62 -1.40
N HIS A 301 -13.51 -22.79 -0.65
CA HIS A 301 -13.53 -23.19 0.76
C HIS A 301 -13.95 -22.06 1.71
N LEU A 302 -13.97 -20.81 1.23
CA LEU A 302 -14.38 -19.64 2.01
C LEU A 302 -15.88 -19.40 1.89
N SER A 303 -16.48 -18.84 2.93
CA SER A 303 -17.86 -18.31 2.88
C SER A 303 -17.98 -17.20 1.85
N LEU A 304 -19.20 -16.92 1.37
CA LEU A 304 -19.45 -15.82 0.43
C LEU A 304 -18.99 -14.45 0.97
N GLU A 305 -19.17 -14.22 2.27
CA GLU A 305 -18.69 -13.01 2.94
C GLU A 305 -17.16 -12.92 2.94
N ALA A 306 -16.46 -14.02 3.25
CA ALA A 306 -15.01 -14.06 3.24
C ALA A 306 -14.44 -13.91 1.81
N GLN A 307 -15.09 -14.47 0.79
CA GLN A 307 -14.73 -14.23 -0.61
C GLN A 307 -14.90 -12.76 -0.97
N ARG A 308 -16.00 -12.11 -0.55
CA ARG A 308 -16.23 -10.69 -0.79
C ARG A 308 -15.15 -9.82 -0.12
N MET A 309 -14.84 -10.06 1.15
CA MET A 309 -13.77 -9.33 1.86
C MET A 309 -12.41 -9.52 1.18
N GLN A 310 -12.12 -10.71 0.64
CA GLN A 310 -10.90 -10.96 -0.11
C GLN A 310 -10.83 -10.14 -1.39
N VAL A 311 -11.92 -10.09 -2.17
CA VAL A 311 -12.00 -9.24 -3.38
C VAL A 311 -11.82 -7.78 -2.99
N GLN A 312 -12.52 -7.30 -1.96
CA GLN A 312 -12.44 -5.91 -1.50
C GLN A 312 -11.02 -5.54 -1.05
N SER A 313 -10.35 -6.41 -0.30
CA SER A 313 -8.95 -6.20 0.12
C SER A 313 -7.99 -6.16 -1.06
N GLU A 314 -8.22 -6.95 -2.11
CA GLU A 314 -7.42 -6.91 -3.34
C GLU A 314 -7.69 -5.64 -4.15
N MET A 315 -8.94 -5.23 -4.27
CA MET A 315 -9.30 -3.99 -4.95
C MET A 315 -8.80 -2.75 -4.22
N PHE A 316 -8.75 -2.78 -2.90
CA PHE A 316 -8.17 -1.71 -2.09
C PHE A 316 -6.66 -1.61 -2.29
N ASP A 317 -5.96 -2.73 -2.44
CA ASP A 317 -4.50 -2.74 -2.65
C ASP A 317 -4.10 -2.04 -3.95
N HIS A 318 -4.89 -2.18 -5.02
CA HIS A 318 -4.58 -1.63 -6.35
C HIS A 318 -4.31 -0.11 -6.38
N PRO A 319 -5.20 0.78 -5.89
CA PRO A 319 -4.99 2.23 -5.94
C PRO A 319 -4.09 2.79 -4.83
N HIS A 320 -3.85 2.06 -3.73
CA HIS A 320 -3.11 2.57 -2.57
C HIS A 320 -1.62 2.16 -2.54
N HIS A 321 -1.16 1.38 -3.52
CA HIS A 321 0.22 0.89 -3.61
C HIS A 321 1.26 1.98 -3.98
N GLU A 322 0.84 3.16 -4.43
CA GLU A 322 1.74 4.18 -5.01
C GLU A 322 2.68 4.85 -3.98
N ARG A 323 2.36 4.88 -2.68
CA ARG A 323 3.26 5.46 -1.65
C ARG A 323 4.50 4.60 -1.36
N PHE A 324 4.46 3.29 -1.60
CA PHE A 324 5.49 2.37 -1.09
C PHE A 324 6.85 2.47 -1.79
N TRP A 325 6.85 2.89 -3.05
CA TRP A 325 8.09 2.97 -3.84
C TRP A 325 8.99 4.15 -3.42
N ALA A 326 8.45 5.15 -2.71
CA ALA A 326 9.20 6.35 -2.33
C ALA A 326 9.91 6.26 -0.97
N SER A 327 9.50 5.37 -0.06
CA SER A 327 9.93 5.46 1.36
C SER A 327 10.67 4.25 1.93
N SER A 328 10.71 3.08 1.28
CA SER A 328 11.17 1.86 1.96
C SER A 328 12.22 1.08 1.18
N LEU A 329 13.48 1.46 1.36
CA LEU A 329 14.67 0.69 0.96
C LEU A 329 15.53 0.33 2.19
N VAL A 330 14.87 0.02 3.31
CA VAL A 330 15.50 -0.70 4.43
C VAL A 330 14.78 -2.01 4.62
N MET A 331 15.52 -3.09 4.42
CA MET A 331 15.02 -4.44 4.58
C MET A 331 15.29 -4.88 6.02
N HIS A 332 14.22 -5.22 6.73
CA HIS A 332 14.32 -5.96 7.98
C HIS A 332 14.52 -7.43 7.66
N PHE A 333 15.64 -7.99 8.09
CA PHE A 333 15.85 -9.42 8.04
C PHE A 333 15.30 -10.01 9.35
N GLY A 334 14.06 -10.48 9.32
CA GLY A 334 13.57 -11.37 10.37
C GLY A 334 14.18 -12.75 10.14
N ILE A 335 15.18 -13.12 10.94
CA ILE A 335 15.62 -14.51 11.08
C ILE A 335 14.94 -15.10 12.31
#